data_AF-A0A847RIV7-F1
#
_entry.id   AF-A0A847RIV7-F1
#
_cell.length_a   1.000
_cell.length_b   1.000
_cell.length_c   1.000
_cell.angle_alpha   90.00
_cell.angle_beta   90.00
_cell.angle_gamma   90.00
#
_symmetry.space_group_name_H-M   'P 1'
#
loop_
_entity.id
_entity.type
_entity.pdbx_description
1 polymer ?
#
loop_
_entity_poly.entity_id
_entity_poly.type
_entity_poly.pdbx_seq_one_letter_code
_entity_poly.pdbx_strand_id
1 'polypeptide(L)'
;MDNWEVSEKHRKFLLEVRFAGKVYYTVQGADTSDKSYDDKWLTDTEGKILLFSSPDDLYTEIMRMDEIFDKTEMRAWAVARLDDYEPYAVVDLDLLENAQLQLVNRELISAIYITLGLLKDYVIQVDDVMMLLLLEDSVTVRFLDDWADYIVWGKKMSAKLEIDKTLFPLLKALYSQLSEKIKIHR
;
A
#
# COMPACT_ATOMS: atom_id res chain seq x y z
N MET A 1 -9.21 -22.69 -8.27
CA MET A 1 -8.88 -21.58 -7.37
C MET A 1 -7.45 -21.22 -7.65
N ASP A 2 -7.25 -20.11 -8.33
CA ASP A 2 -5.96 -19.44 -8.47
C ASP A 2 -5.73 -18.54 -7.25
N ASN A 3 -4.55 -17.92 -7.15
CA ASN A 3 -4.22 -17.03 -6.03
C ASN A 3 -5.12 -15.78 -5.96
N TRP A 4 -5.71 -15.37 -7.09
CA TRP A 4 -6.69 -14.28 -7.14
C TRP A 4 -7.98 -14.67 -6.40
N GLU A 5 -8.57 -15.82 -6.74
CA GLU A 5 -9.79 -16.31 -6.08
C GLU A 5 -9.57 -16.54 -4.57
N VAL A 6 -8.39 -17.00 -4.16
CA VAL A 6 -8.03 -17.13 -2.73
C VAL A 6 -8.00 -15.77 -2.04
N SER A 7 -7.35 -14.79 -2.66
CA SER A 7 -7.22 -13.44 -2.12
C SER A 7 -8.57 -12.74 -1.99
N GLU A 8 -9.41 -12.82 -3.01
CA GLU A 8 -10.78 -12.29 -3.01
C GLU A 8 -11.65 -12.95 -1.93
N LYS A 9 -11.59 -14.28 -1.81
CA LYS A 9 -12.38 -15.02 -0.81
C LYS A 9 -12.08 -14.58 0.62
N HIS A 10 -10.80 -14.38 0.93
CA HIS A 10 -10.35 -14.03 2.28
C HIS A 10 -10.18 -12.51 2.48
N ARG A 11 -10.33 -11.73 1.40
CA ARG A 11 -10.06 -10.28 1.33
C ARG A 11 -8.69 -9.92 1.90
N LYS A 12 -7.65 -10.67 1.50
CA LYS A 12 -6.25 -10.45 1.87
C LYS A 12 -5.41 -10.50 0.61
N PHE A 13 -4.55 -9.52 0.42
CA PHE A 13 -3.85 -9.29 -0.82
C PHE A 13 -2.35 -9.15 -0.55
N LEU A 14 -1.56 -10.03 -1.17
CA LEU A 14 -0.11 -9.97 -1.13
C LEU A 14 0.34 -8.72 -1.89
N LEU A 15 1.17 -7.89 -1.26
CA LEU A 15 1.75 -6.70 -1.87
C LEU A 15 3.26 -6.90 -2.06
N GLU A 16 3.76 -6.49 -3.23
CA GLU A 16 5.19 -6.21 -3.42
C GLU A 16 5.44 -4.77 -2.99
N VAL A 17 6.43 -4.54 -2.12
CA VAL A 17 6.80 -3.21 -1.64
C VAL A 17 8.24 -2.92 -2.03
N ARG A 18 8.45 -1.84 -2.80
CA ARG A 18 9.79 -1.35 -3.11
C ARG A 18 10.15 -0.24 -2.14
N PHE A 19 11.24 -0.44 -1.42
CA PHE A 19 11.69 0.47 -0.38
C PHE A 19 13.22 0.42 -0.23
N ALA A 20 13.84 1.59 -0.20
CA ALA A 20 15.29 1.77 -0.10
C ALA A 20 16.07 0.94 -1.15
N GLY A 21 15.56 0.90 -2.39
CA GLY A 21 16.15 0.19 -3.52
C GLY A 21 16.05 -1.34 -3.45
N LYS A 22 15.19 -1.89 -2.59
CA LYS A 22 14.99 -3.32 -2.40
C LYS A 22 13.52 -3.70 -2.52
N VAL A 23 13.27 -4.96 -2.85
CA VAL A 23 11.93 -5.55 -2.92
C VAL A 23 11.64 -6.29 -1.62
N TYR A 24 10.46 -6.06 -1.08
CA TYR A 24 9.90 -6.72 0.08
C TYR A 24 8.46 -7.13 -0.18
N TYR A 25 7.89 -7.88 0.76
CA TYR A 25 6.53 -8.36 0.71
C TYR A 25 5.80 -8.04 2.00
N THR A 26 4.50 -7.77 1.88
CA THR A 26 3.58 -7.62 3.01
C THR A 26 2.16 -7.96 2.57
N VAL A 27 1.18 -7.77 3.44
CA VAL A 27 -0.23 -8.01 3.14
C VAL A 27 -1.08 -6.82 3.58
N GLN A 28 -2.05 -6.48 2.73
CA GLN A 28 -3.12 -5.54 3.01
C GLN A 28 -4.46 -6.25 2.80
N GLY A 29 -5.50 -5.85 3.53
CA GLY A 29 -6.84 -6.35 3.31
C GLY A 29 -7.82 -6.01 4.42
N ALA A 30 -9.07 -6.37 4.20
CA ALA A 30 -10.16 -5.98 5.07
C ALA A 30 -10.09 -6.67 6.43
N ASP A 31 -10.40 -5.95 7.50
CA ASP A 31 -10.69 -6.56 8.81
C ASP A 31 -12.15 -6.97 8.90
N THR A 32 -12.46 -8.20 8.52
CA THR A 32 -13.84 -8.71 8.51
C THR A 32 -14.38 -9.01 9.91
N SER A 33 -13.51 -8.97 10.93
CA SER A 33 -13.91 -9.10 12.32
C SER A 33 -14.45 -7.79 12.91
N ASP A 34 -14.14 -6.66 12.25
CA ASP A 34 -14.63 -5.32 12.61
C ASP A 34 -15.90 -4.96 11.83
N LYS A 35 -16.74 -4.10 12.41
CA LYS A 35 -17.97 -3.61 11.78
C LYS A 35 -17.68 -2.59 10.66
N SER A 36 -16.54 -1.92 10.68
CA SER A 36 -16.18 -0.95 9.65
C SER A 36 -15.69 -1.63 8.37
N TYR A 37 -15.19 -2.87 8.45
CA TYR A 37 -14.56 -3.59 7.33
C TYR A 37 -13.45 -2.80 6.65
N ASP A 38 -12.77 -1.92 7.39
CA ASP A 38 -11.70 -1.10 6.85
C ASP A 38 -10.53 -1.99 6.42
N ASP A 39 -9.89 -1.61 5.32
CA ASP A 39 -8.68 -2.26 4.86
C ASP A 39 -7.50 -1.86 5.76
N LYS A 40 -6.70 -2.85 6.16
CA LYS A 40 -5.59 -2.70 7.09
C LYS A 40 -4.32 -3.29 6.48
N TRP A 41 -3.20 -2.66 6.81
CA TRP A 41 -1.86 -3.18 6.58
C TRP A 41 -1.44 -4.11 7.71
N LEU A 42 -0.59 -5.08 7.39
CA LEU A 42 0.11 -5.86 8.41
C LEU A 42 1.12 -4.97 9.15
N THR A 43 0.84 -4.74 10.43
CA THR A 43 1.70 -3.97 11.33
C THR A 43 2.14 -4.78 12.54
N ASP A 44 3.21 -4.34 13.21
CA ASP A 44 3.51 -4.80 14.57
C ASP A 44 2.65 -4.06 15.61
N THR A 45 2.88 -4.39 16.89
CA THR A 45 2.17 -3.80 18.04
C THR A 45 2.45 -2.31 18.23
N GLU A 46 3.49 -1.77 17.59
CA GLU A 46 3.80 -0.33 17.58
C GLU A 46 3.17 0.39 16.38
N GLY A 47 2.42 -0.33 15.53
CA GLY A 47 1.83 0.21 14.31
C GLY A 47 2.83 0.37 13.17
N LYS A 48 4.01 -0.27 13.22
CA LYS A 48 4.98 -0.23 12.11
C LYS A 48 4.62 -1.25 11.05
N ILE A 49 4.68 -0.85 9.78
CA ILE A 49 4.46 -1.75 8.65
C ILE A 49 5.56 -2.82 8.66
N LEU A 50 5.15 -4.08 8.64
CA LEU A 50 6.06 -5.21 8.57
C LEU A 50 6.36 -5.56 7.11
N LEU A 51 7.63 -5.54 6.76
CA LEU A 51 8.13 -5.90 5.43
C LEU A 51 9.02 -7.15 5.52
N PHE A 52 8.81 -8.11 4.62
CA PHE A 52 9.49 -9.40 4.59
C PHE A 52 10.32 -9.55 3.31
N SER A 53 11.43 -10.28 3.38
CA SER A 53 12.31 -10.47 2.21
C SER A 53 11.74 -11.47 1.20
N SER A 54 10.83 -12.33 1.63
CA SER A 54 10.13 -13.30 0.78
C SER A 54 8.67 -13.48 1.23
N PRO A 55 7.77 -13.92 0.33
CA PRO A 55 6.41 -14.30 0.71
C PRO A 55 6.39 -15.44 1.74
N ASP A 56 7.30 -16.42 1.63
CA ASP A 56 7.35 -17.55 2.58
C ASP A 56 7.66 -17.12 4.02
N ASP A 57 8.53 -16.11 4.20
CA ASP A 57 8.79 -15.52 5.51
C ASP A 57 7.55 -14.83 6.07
N LEU A 58 6.84 -14.06 5.24
CA LEU A 58 5.57 -13.42 5.59
C LEU A 58 4.53 -14.46 6.05
N TYR A 59 4.31 -15.52 5.27
CA TYR A 59 3.35 -16.56 5.61
C TYR A 59 3.72 -17.30 6.89
N THR A 60 5.01 -17.61 7.07
CA THR A 60 5.52 -18.23 8.30
C THR A 60 5.24 -17.35 9.51
N GLU A 61 5.43 -16.04 9.38
CA GLU A 61 5.23 -15.11 10.48
C GLU A 61 3.74 -14.89 10.80
N ILE A 62 2.85 -14.82 9.80
CA ILE A 62 1.39 -14.77 10.01
C ILE A 62 0.89 -15.95 10.87
N MET A 63 1.49 -17.13 10.70
CA MET A 63 1.13 -18.31 11.49
C MET A 63 1.59 -18.21 12.95
N ARG A 64 2.64 -17.42 13.23
CA ARG A 64 3.24 -17.25 14.55
C ARG A 64 2.68 -16.06 15.33
N MET A 65 2.36 -14.97 14.64
CA MET A 65 1.87 -13.75 15.29
C MET A 65 0.56 -13.99 16.02
N ASP A 66 0.47 -13.42 17.21
CA ASP A 66 -0.72 -13.51 18.03
C ASP A 66 -1.67 -12.33 17.87
N GLU A 67 -1.11 -11.14 17.66
CA GLU A 67 -1.82 -9.88 17.48
C GLU A 67 -1.69 -9.44 16.01
N ILE A 68 -2.64 -9.90 15.19
CA ILE A 68 -2.82 -9.46 13.80
C ILE A 68 -4.31 -9.19 13.57
N PHE A 69 -4.62 -8.24 12.69
CA PHE A 69 -6.01 -8.01 12.28
C PHE A 69 -6.56 -9.25 11.57
N ASP A 70 -7.86 -9.49 11.73
CA ASP A 70 -8.56 -10.60 11.09
C ASP A 70 -7.82 -11.95 11.15
N LYS A 71 -7.29 -12.29 12.32
CA LYS A 71 -6.34 -13.40 12.53
C LYS A 71 -6.78 -14.73 11.91
N THR A 72 -8.07 -15.05 12.02
CA THR A 72 -8.63 -16.29 11.48
C THR A 72 -8.55 -16.32 9.96
N GLU A 73 -9.02 -15.26 9.28
CA GLU A 73 -8.99 -15.17 7.82
C GLU A 73 -7.56 -14.99 7.28
N MET A 74 -6.71 -14.24 7.98
CA MET A 74 -5.29 -14.10 7.65
C MET A 74 -4.57 -15.45 7.61
N ARG A 75 -4.79 -16.30 8.61
CA ARG A 75 -4.21 -17.65 8.65
C ARG A 75 -4.84 -18.57 7.60
N ALA A 76 -6.15 -18.47 7.38
CA ALA A 76 -6.82 -19.24 6.34
C ALA A 76 -6.29 -18.90 4.94
N TRP A 77 -6.13 -17.60 4.65
CA TRP A 77 -5.51 -17.08 3.44
C TRP A 77 -4.08 -17.60 3.27
N ALA A 78 -3.25 -17.47 4.32
CA ALA A 78 -1.88 -17.95 4.29
C ALA A 78 -1.78 -19.47 4.04
N VAL A 79 -2.72 -20.28 4.53
CA VAL A 79 -2.74 -21.74 4.29
C VAL A 79 -3.29 -22.09 2.91
N ALA A 80 -4.27 -21.34 2.39
CA ALA A 80 -4.94 -21.62 1.12
C ALA A 80 -4.15 -21.19 -0.12
N ARG A 81 -3.02 -20.49 0.06
CA ARG A 81 -2.15 -20.03 -1.02
C ARG A 81 -1.65 -21.16 -1.92
N LEU A 82 -1.41 -20.83 -3.19
CA LEU A 82 -0.71 -21.68 -4.14
C LEU A 82 0.77 -21.28 -4.23
N ASP A 83 1.61 -22.20 -4.70
CA ASP A 83 3.06 -22.01 -4.81
C ASP A 83 3.49 -20.89 -5.80
N ASP A 84 2.60 -20.46 -6.70
CA ASP A 84 2.85 -19.39 -7.68
C ASP A 84 2.50 -18.00 -7.14
N TYR A 85 3.37 -17.43 -6.31
CA TYR A 85 3.12 -16.12 -5.72
C TYR A 85 3.20 -14.98 -6.75
N GLU A 86 2.05 -14.48 -7.19
CA GLU A 86 1.94 -13.21 -7.93
C GLU A 86 1.38 -12.13 -6.99
N PRO A 87 2.13 -11.03 -6.74
CA PRO A 87 1.63 -9.91 -5.95
C PRO A 87 0.39 -9.29 -6.61
N TYR A 88 -0.61 -8.97 -5.79
CA TYR A 88 -1.83 -8.31 -6.25
C TYR A 88 -1.55 -6.88 -6.74
N ALA A 89 -0.66 -6.19 -6.04
CA ALA A 89 -0.21 -4.85 -6.41
C ALA A 89 1.25 -4.62 -6.02
N VAL A 90 1.88 -3.68 -6.72
CA VAL A 90 3.21 -3.16 -6.40
C VAL A 90 3.05 -1.78 -5.78
N VAL A 91 3.58 -1.61 -4.57
CA VAL A 91 3.67 -0.34 -3.86
C VAL A 91 5.10 0.13 -3.90
N ASP A 92 5.37 1.19 -4.65
CA ASP A 92 6.73 1.70 -4.85
C ASP A 92 6.94 2.98 -4.04
N LEU A 93 7.47 2.80 -2.82
CA LEU A 93 7.69 3.90 -1.89
C LEU A 93 8.85 4.78 -2.33
N ASP A 94 9.82 4.24 -3.07
CA ASP A 94 10.99 4.97 -3.55
C ASP A 94 10.62 6.05 -4.59
N LEU A 95 9.44 5.91 -5.24
CA LEU A 95 8.88 6.95 -6.12
C LEU A 95 8.53 8.23 -5.35
N LEU A 96 8.15 8.13 -4.07
CA LEU A 96 7.75 9.28 -3.26
C LEU A 96 8.96 10.18 -2.95
N GLU A 97 10.15 9.60 -2.80
CA GLU A 97 11.40 10.35 -2.61
C GLU A 97 11.84 11.08 -3.89
N ASN A 98 11.63 10.45 -5.06
CA ASN A 98 12.22 10.85 -6.34
C ASN A 98 11.21 11.41 -7.35
N ALA A 99 9.98 11.72 -6.91
CA ALA A 99 8.84 12.07 -7.78
C ALA A 99 9.15 13.16 -8.82
N GLN A 100 9.99 14.15 -8.48
CA GLN A 100 10.41 15.23 -9.39
C GLN A 100 11.03 14.73 -10.70
N LEU A 101 11.76 13.61 -10.66
CA LEU A 101 12.53 13.11 -11.80
C LEU A 101 11.72 12.15 -12.68
N GLN A 102 10.54 11.74 -12.24
CA GLN A 102 9.88 10.52 -12.73
C GLN A 102 8.50 10.77 -13.36
N LEU A 103 7.89 11.93 -13.14
CA LEU A 103 6.50 12.19 -13.49
C LEU A 103 6.23 12.59 -14.96
N VAL A 104 7.01 12.03 -15.87
CA VAL A 104 6.79 12.11 -17.33
C VAL A 104 6.11 10.85 -17.88
N ASN A 105 6.01 9.78 -17.09
CA ASN A 105 5.40 8.50 -17.49
C ASN A 105 4.08 8.25 -16.74
N ARG A 106 3.03 7.89 -17.49
CA ARG A 106 1.71 7.54 -16.97
C ARG A 106 1.71 6.35 -16.02
N GLU A 107 2.58 5.37 -16.27
CA GLU A 107 2.70 4.19 -15.40
C GLU A 107 3.20 4.60 -14.02
N LEU A 108 4.16 5.53 -13.96
CA LEU A 108 4.71 6.04 -12.70
C LEU A 108 3.70 6.89 -11.94
N ILE A 109 2.89 7.67 -12.66
CA ILE A 109 1.76 8.40 -12.07
C ILE A 109 0.75 7.43 -11.45
N SER A 110 0.43 6.35 -12.17
CA SER A 110 -0.51 5.33 -11.68
C SER A 110 0.05 4.61 -10.44
N ALA A 111 1.35 4.32 -10.43
CA ALA A 111 2.02 3.73 -9.26
C ALA A 111 1.98 4.67 -8.05
N ILE A 112 2.21 5.98 -8.23
CA ILE A 112 2.08 6.96 -7.14
C ILE A 112 0.64 7.05 -6.64
N TYR A 113 -0.36 7.08 -7.53
CA TYR A 113 -1.77 7.08 -7.15
C TYR A 113 -2.14 5.86 -6.30
N ILE A 114 -1.78 4.66 -6.76
CA ILE A 114 -2.04 3.40 -6.03
C ILE A 114 -1.34 3.42 -4.67
N THR A 115 -0.07 3.86 -4.64
CA THR A 115 0.73 3.97 -3.41
C THR A 115 0.08 4.91 -2.41
N LEU A 116 -0.36 6.11 -2.83
CA LEU A 116 -1.01 7.07 -1.95
C LEU A 116 -2.37 6.58 -1.43
N GLY A 117 -3.14 5.88 -2.26
CA GLY A 117 -4.40 5.26 -1.85
C GLY A 117 -4.18 4.25 -0.73
N LEU A 118 -3.27 3.31 -0.94
CA LEU A 118 -2.98 2.28 0.06
C LEU A 118 -2.33 2.87 1.32
N LEU A 119 -1.47 3.89 1.20
CA LEU A 119 -0.90 4.57 2.37
C LEU A 119 -1.95 5.32 3.19
N LYS A 120 -3.03 5.79 2.57
CA LYS A 120 -4.13 6.41 3.32
C LYS A 120 -4.78 5.43 4.28
N ASP A 121 -5.01 4.19 3.84
CA ASP A 121 -5.56 3.12 4.70
C ASP A 121 -4.65 2.88 5.92
N TYR A 122 -3.33 2.80 5.69
CA TYR A 122 -2.35 2.68 6.76
C TYR A 122 -2.42 3.85 7.75
N VAL A 123 -2.39 5.08 7.24
CA VAL A 123 -2.38 6.30 8.06
C VAL A 123 -3.64 6.40 8.92
N ILE A 124 -4.79 6.02 8.38
CA ILE A 124 -6.06 5.93 9.12
C ILE A 124 -5.97 4.84 10.20
N GLN A 125 -5.46 3.66 9.86
CA GLN A 125 -5.31 2.54 10.79
C GLN A 125 -4.48 2.91 12.04
N VAL A 126 -3.41 3.70 11.88
CA VAL A 126 -2.52 4.09 12.99
C VAL A 126 -2.80 5.47 13.57
N ASP A 127 -3.86 6.16 13.10
CA ASP A 127 -4.23 7.51 13.50
C ASP A 127 -3.07 8.53 13.41
N ASP A 128 -2.27 8.44 12.34
CA ASP A 128 -1.12 9.35 12.15
C ASP A 128 -1.59 10.69 11.54
N VAL A 129 -1.97 11.61 12.43
CA VAL A 129 -2.48 12.94 12.07
C VAL A 129 -1.54 13.71 11.14
N MET A 130 -0.22 13.59 11.33
CA MET A 130 0.74 14.37 10.55
C MET A 130 0.86 13.86 9.11
N MET A 131 0.88 12.54 8.92
CA MET A 131 0.83 11.96 7.58
C MET A 131 -0.55 12.17 6.93
N LEU A 132 -1.64 12.14 7.71
CA LEU A 132 -2.98 12.36 7.20
C LEU A 132 -3.12 13.78 6.63
N LEU A 133 -2.59 14.79 7.32
CA LEU A 133 -2.58 16.17 6.83
C LEU A 133 -1.84 16.34 5.50
N LEU A 134 -0.79 15.54 5.23
CA LEU A 134 -0.10 15.57 3.94
C LEU A 134 -0.91 14.90 2.82
N LEU A 135 -1.65 13.84 3.15
CA LEU A 135 -2.55 13.14 2.23
C LEU A 135 -3.82 13.95 1.93
N GLU A 136 -4.28 14.75 2.89
CA GLU A 136 -5.45 15.62 2.79
C GLU A 136 -5.11 17.04 2.33
N ASP A 137 -3.83 17.35 2.09
CA ASP A 137 -3.45 18.60 1.48
C ASP A 137 -4.16 18.77 0.12
N SER A 138 -4.65 19.98 -0.13
CA SER A 138 -5.41 20.30 -1.34
C SER A 138 -4.73 19.89 -2.64
N VAL A 139 -3.39 19.92 -2.69
CA VAL A 139 -2.59 19.52 -3.85
C VAL A 139 -2.60 18.00 -4.02
N THR A 140 -2.43 17.25 -2.93
CA THR A 140 -2.47 15.78 -2.94
C THR A 140 -3.87 15.30 -3.30
N VAL A 141 -4.92 15.86 -2.70
CA VAL A 141 -6.32 15.51 -2.97
C VAL A 141 -6.66 15.78 -4.44
N ARG A 142 -6.33 16.96 -4.96
CA ARG A 142 -6.56 17.29 -6.37
C ARG A 142 -5.82 16.34 -7.30
N PHE A 143 -4.58 15.96 -6.97
CA PHE A 143 -3.86 14.94 -7.74
C PHE A 143 -4.62 13.61 -7.75
N LEU A 144 -5.11 13.13 -6.61
CA LEU A 144 -5.89 11.89 -6.56
C LEU A 144 -7.18 12.02 -7.40
N ASP A 145 -7.91 13.12 -7.27
CA ASP A 145 -9.17 13.35 -7.98
C ASP A 145 -8.97 13.42 -9.51
N ASP A 146 -7.97 14.17 -9.96
CA ASP A 146 -7.65 14.35 -11.39
C ASP A 146 -7.29 13.01 -12.07
N TRP A 147 -6.66 12.11 -11.33
CA TRP A 147 -6.15 10.84 -11.85
C TRP A 147 -7.08 9.65 -11.57
N ALA A 148 -8.05 9.77 -10.66
CA ALA A 148 -9.03 8.73 -10.37
C ALA A 148 -9.86 8.33 -11.61
N ASP A 149 -10.30 9.33 -12.39
CA ASP A 149 -11.06 9.09 -13.62
C ASP A 149 -10.30 8.30 -14.68
N TYR A 150 -8.98 8.46 -14.72
CA TYR A 150 -8.11 7.74 -15.65
C TYR A 150 -7.79 6.34 -15.14
N ILE A 151 -7.42 6.22 -13.86
CA ILE A 151 -6.87 4.99 -13.27
C ILE A 151 -7.99 4.01 -12.88
N VAL A 152 -9.03 4.50 -12.22
CA VAL A 152 -10.14 3.66 -11.71
C VAL A 152 -11.15 3.41 -12.82
N TRP A 153 -11.54 4.46 -13.55
CA TRP A 153 -12.65 4.39 -14.50
C TRP A 153 -12.22 4.19 -15.95
N GLY A 154 -10.91 4.10 -16.22
CA GLY A 154 -10.36 3.85 -17.55
C GLY A 154 -10.74 4.90 -18.61
N LYS A 155 -11.16 6.10 -18.19
CA LYS A 155 -11.61 7.15 -19.12
C LYS A 155 -10.43 7.67 -19.93
N LYS A 156 -10.68 8.12 -21.16
CA LYS A 156 -9.65 8.79 -21.95
C LYS A 156 -9.26 10.10 -21.28
N MET A 157 -7.99 10.19 -20.89
CA MET A 157 -7.39 11.39 -20.31
C MET A 157 -7.58 12.58 -21.25
N SER A 158 -8.06 13.71 -20.72
CA SER A 158 -8.01 14.97 -21.46
C SER A 158 -6.54 15.37 -21.65
N ALA A 159 -6.22 16.01 -22.78
CA ALA A 159 -4.84 16.21 -23.23
C ALA A 159 -3.99 17.20 -22.38
N LYS A 160 -4.42 17.57 -21.17
CA LYS A 160 -3.77 18.59 -20.32
C LYS A 160 -3.94 18.31 -18.83
N LEU A 161 -3.47 17.16 -18.34
CA LEU A 161 -3.19 17.03 -16.90
C LEU A 161 -1.75 17.47 -16.67
N GLU A 162 -1.59 18.70 -16.18
CA GLU A 162 -0.32 19.20 -15.65
C GLU A 162 -0.25 18.84 -14.17
N ILE A 163 0.87 18.26 -13.74
CA ILE A 163 1.10 17.95 -12.34
C ILE A 163 1.58 19.22 -11.64
N ASP A 164 0.86 19.61 -10.59
CA ASP A 164 1.31 20.69 -9.73
C ASP A 164 2.61 20.29 -9.02
N LYS A 165 3.69 21.03 -9.29
CA LYS A 165 5.02 20.75 -8.76
C LYS A 165 5.11 20.89 -7.23
N THR A 166 4.13 21.55 -6.60
CA THR A 166 4.02 21.60 -5.14
C THR A 166 3.66 20.24 -4.52
N LEU A 167 3.21 19.26 -5.33
CA LEU A 167 3.01 17.88 -4.89
C LEU A 167 4.32 17.23 -4.40
N PHE A 168 5.44 17.53 -5.07
CA PHE A 168 6.70 16.83 -4.81
C PHE A 168 7.26 16.98 -3.39
N PRO A 169 7.34 18.18 -2.80
CA PRO A 169 7.75 18.30 -1.41
C PRO A 169 6.80 17.54 -0.45
N LEU A 170 5.50 17.42 -0.77
CA LEU A 170 4.55 16.64 0.03
C LEU A 170 4.85 15.13 -0.03
N LEU A 171 5.06 14.59 -1.24
CA LEU A 171 5.45 13.18 -1.42
C LEU A 171 6.77 12.85 -0.69
N LYS A 172 7.74 13.76 -0.78
CA LYS A 172 9.02 13.60 -0.08
C LYS A 172 8.86 13.64 1.45
N ALA A 173 7.98 14.50 1.96
CA ALA A 173 7.66 14.56 3.39
C ALA A 173 6.95 13.28 3.86
N LEU A 174 6.02 12.75 3.05
CA LEU A 174 5.36 11.46 3.32
C LEU A 174 6.38 10.32 3.37
N TYR A 175 7.29 10.24 2.39
CA TYR A 175 8.35 9.24 2.38
C TYR A 175 9.22 9.29 3.64
N SER A 176 9.65 10.50 4.03
CA SER A 176 10.48 10.68 5.22
C SER A 176 9.79 10.15 6.48
N GLN A 177 8.51 10.48 6.69
CA GLN A 177 7.76 10.00 7.84
C GLN A 177 7.52 8.50 7.79
N LEU A 178 7.11 7.98 6.62
CA LEU A 178 6.85 6.56 6.42
C LEU A 178 8.10 5.70 6.67
N SER A 179 9.28 6.19 6.30
CA SER A 179 10.54 5.46 6.47
C SER A 179 10.84 5.09 7.93
N GLU A 180 10.38 5.91 8.89
CA GLU A 180 10.52 5.65 10.33
C GLU A 180 9.46 4.66 10.86
N LYS A 181 8.42 4.43 10.07
CA LYS A 181 7.28 3.55 10.38
C LYS A 181 7.40 2.17 9.74
N ILE A 182 8.49 1.90 9.02
CA ILE A 182 8.75 0.61 8.39
C ILE A 182 9.67 -0.23 9.26
N LYS A 183 9.32 -1.50 9.40
CA LYS A 183 10.15 -2.50 10.07
C LYS A 183 10.40 -3.66 9.12
N ILE A 184 11.67 -3.82 8.74
CA ILE A 184 12.13 -4.97 7.96
C ILE A 184 12.27 -6.16 8.90
N HIS A 185 11.41 -7.15 8.73
CA HIS A 185 11.46 -8.41 9.45
C HIS A 185 12.54 -9.32 8.84
N ARG A 186 13.39 -9.89 9.69
CA ARG A 186 14.54 -10.71 9.32
C ARG A 186 14.48 -12.07 9.99
#